data_AF-A0A3N5NUF4-F1
#
_entry.id   AF-A0A3N5NUF4-F1
#
_cell.length_a   1.000
_cell.length_b   1.000
_cell.length_c   1.000
_cell.angle_alpha   90.00
_cell.angle_beta   90.00
_cell.angle_gamma   90.00
#
_symmetry.space_group_name_H-M   'P 1'
#
loop_
_entity.id
_entity.type
_entity.pdbx_description
1 polymer ?
#
loop_
_entity_poly.entity_id
_entity_poly.type
_entity_poly.pdbx_seq_one_letter_code
_entity_poly.pdbx_strand_id
1 'polypeptide(L)'
;MLVTRPLTSNEKPGTSNEQPVPSNQQRDMEPKYAVEIGEMTREDLDEVLQIEGKAFPTPWSRGLFEKELATPFARSYVARETPGGSVLGYTCFWLVDLEAHLLNLAVHSLRRNGGIGTLLLERVIETS
;
A
#
# COMPACT_ATOMS: atom_id res chain seq x y z
N MET A 1 32.27 12.97 -68.63
CA MET A 1 33.09 12.27 -67.63
C MET A 1 32.15 11.73 -66.56
N LEU A 2 32.14 10.39 -66.39
CA LEU A 2 31.67 9.61 -65.24
C LEU A 2 30.18 9.67 -64.86
N VAL A 3 29.51 8.61 -64.39
CA VAL A 3 29.56 7.14 -64.56
C VAL A 3 28.35 6.69 -63.72
N THR A 4 27.46 5.87 -64.29
CA THR A 4 26.40 5.21 -63.52
C THR A 4 27.03 4.22 -62.53
N ARG A 5 26.63 4.25 -61.26
CA ARG A 5 26.93 3.19 -60.29
C ARG A 5 25.68 2.74 -59.53
N PRO A 6 25.64 1.46 -59.12
CA PRO A 6 24.40 0.68 -59.02
C PRO A 6 23.85 0.57 -57.60
N LEU A 7 22.65 0.00 -57.52
CA LEU A 7 21.97 -0.44 -56.29
C LEU A 7 22.86 -1.40 -55.48
N THR A 8 23.02 -1.11 -54.19
CA THR A 8 23.51 -2.08 -53.20
C THR A 8 22.50 -2.22 -52.08
N SER A 9 22.06 -3.46 -51.85
CA SER A 9 21.44 -3.94 -50.61
C SER A 9 22.24 -3.48 -49.40
N ASN A 10 21.55 -3.15 -48.30
CA ASN A 10 21.96 -3.70 -47.02
C ASN A 10 20.79 -3.78 -46.03
N GLU A 11 20.68 -4.94 -45.41
CA GLU A 11 19.73 -5.30 -44.38
C GLU A 11 19.99 -4.55 -43.07
N LYS A 12 18.95 -4.41 -42.24
CA LYS A 12 18.94 -4.95 -40.87
C LYS A 12 17.51 -4.93 -40.31
N PRO A 13 16.93 -6.07 -39.92
CA PRO A 13 15.73 -6.06 -39.10
C PRO A 13 16.09 -5.51 -37.72
N GLY A 14 15.34 -4.50 -37.27
CA GLY A 14 15.43 -4.01 -35.91
C GLY A 14 15.13 -5.15 -34.95
N THR A 15 16.13 -5.58 -34.20
CA THR A 15 15.94 -6.42 -33.03
C THR A 15 15.17 -5.59 -32.00
N SER A 16 13.87 -5.88 -31.86
CA SER A 16 13.09 -5.45 -30.71
C SER A 16 13.80 -5.96 -29.46
N ASN A 17 14.49 -5.06 -28.78
CA ASN A 17 15.13 -5.34 -27.50
C ASN A 17 14.02 -5.38 -26.44
N GLU A 18 13.19 -6.42 -26.46
CA GLU A 18 12.30 -6.75 -25.35
C GLU A 18 13.20 -7.23 -24.20
N GLN A 19 13.56 -6.28 -23.34
CA GLN A 19 14.07 -6.63 -22.03
C GLN A 19 12.99 -7.46 -21.33
N PRO A 20 13.31 -8.65 -20.78
CA PRO A 20 12.33 -9.44 -20.09
C PRO A 20 11.79 -8.62 -18.92
N VAL A 21 10.46 -8.43 -18.90
CA VAL A 21 9.75 -7.91 -17.73
C VAL A 21 10.18 -8.79 -16.56
N PRO A 22 10.83 -8.26 -15.52
CA PRO A 22 11.32 -9.10 -14.45
C PRO A 22 10.14 -9.86 -13.86
N SER A 23 10.27 -11.19 -13.89
CA SER A 23 9.46 -12.14 -13.15
C SER A 23 9.11 -11.55 -11.80
N ASN A 24 7.81 -11.46 -11.50
CA ASN A 24 7.31 -11.11 -10.17
C ASN A 24 7.71 -12.23 -9.21
N GLN A 25 9.00 -12.25 -8.84
CA GLN A 25 9.49 -13.02 -7.72
C GLN A 25 8.71 -12.49 -6.54
N GLN A 26 7.83 -13.33 -6.03
CA GLN A 26 7.23 -13.20 -4.71
C GLN A 26 8.36 -12.77 -3.79
N ARG A 27 8.41 -11.47 -3.45
CA ARG A 27 9.40 -10.98 -2.51
C ARG A 27 9.01 -11.69 -1.23
N ASP A 28 9.87 -12.56 -0.73
CA ASP A 28 9.80 -13.06 0.63
C ASP A 28 9.94 -11.83 1.55
N MET A 29 8.82 -11.13 1.77
CA MET A 29 8.75 -9.91 2.55
C MET A 29 8.72 -10.36 4.00
N GLU A 30 9.87 -10.78 4.52
CA GLU A 30 10.02 -10.86 5.98
C GLU A 30 9.78 -9.46 6.54
N PRO A 31 8.77 -9.26 7.39
CA PRO A 31 8.50 -7.95 7.93
C PRO A 31 9.70 -7.52 8.76
N LYS A 32 10.30 -6.38 8.40
CA LYS A 32 11.49 -5.84 9.08
C LYS A 32 11.25 -5.56 10.58
N TYR A 33 9.98 -5.52 10.97
CA TYR A 33 9.52 -5.29 12.32
C TYR A 33 8.58 -6.42 12.71
N ALA A 34 8.67 -6.89 13.95
CA ALA A 34 7.62 -7.73 14.49
C ALA A 34 6.37 -6.86 14.63
N VAL A 35 5.33 -7.17 13.86
CA VAL A 35 4.10 -6.37 13.77
C VAL A 35 2.89 -7.25 14.02
N GLU A 36 1.95 -6.74 14.80
CA GLU A 36 0.64 -7.33 15.04
C GLU A 36 -0.45 -6.46 14.41
N ILE A 37 -1.40 -7.09 13.71
CA ILE A 37 -2.57 -6.40 13.15
C ILE A 37 -3.78 -6.68 14.05
N GLY A 38 -4.36 -5.61 14.60
CA GLY A 38 -5.55 -5.68 15.45
C GLY A 38 -6.59 -4.63 15.07
N GLU A 39 -7.80 -4.78 15.58
CA GLU A 39 -8.86 -3.77 15.41
C GLU A 39 -8.40 -2.42 15.96
N MET A 40 -8.79 -1.35 15.26
CA MET A 40 -8.63 0.01 15.73
C MET A 40 -9.66 0.29 16.81
N THR A 41 -9.21 0.81 17.94
CA THR A 41 -10.07 1.27 19.03
C THR A 41 -9.91 2.77 19.23
N ARG A 42 -10.71 3.35 20.14
CA ARG A 42 -10.62 4.79 20.45
C ARG A 42 -9.28 5.15 21.10
N GLU A 43 -8.67 4.21 21.82
CA GLU A 43 -7.36 4.41 22.46
C GLU A 43 -6.24 4.61 21.42
N ASP A 44 -6.37 4.07 20.20
CA ASP A 44 -5.36 4.23 19.15
C ASP A 44 -5.42 5.60 18.45
N LEU A 45 -6.52 6.35 18.60
CA LEU A 45 -6.79 7.53 17.76
C LEU A 45 -5.75 8.63 17.93
N ASP A 46 -5.15 8.75 19.12
CA ASP A 46 -4.09 9.73 19.35
C ASP A 46 -2.87 9.47 18.45
N GLU A 47 -2.50 8.20 18.27
CA GLU A 47 -1.38 7.80 17.42
C GLU A 47 -1.77 7.78 15.93
N VAL A 48 -2.98 7.32 15.62
CA VAL A 48 -3.53 7.33 14.26
C VAL A 48 -3.58 8.75 13.69
N LEU A 49 -4.04 9.73 14.47
CA LEU A 49 -4.10 11.13 14.06
C LEU A 49 -2.71 11.75 13.84
N GLN A 50 -1.70 11.30 14.58
CA GLN A 50 -0.31 11.72 14.35
C GLN A 50 0.24 11.17 13.03
N ILE A 51 -0.09 9.93 12.69
CA ILE A 51 0.26 9.33 11.40
C ILE A 51 -0.48 10.08 10.30
N GLU A 52 -1.79 10.30 10.46
CA GLU A 52 -2.67 10.95 9.50
C GLU A 52 -2.19 12.35 9.12
N GLY A 53 -1.93 13.19 10.12
CA GLY A 53 -1.46 14.56 9.92
C GLY A 53 -0.11 14.67 9.19
N LYS A 54 0.71 13.61 9.22
CA LYS A 54 1.98 13.52 8.48
C LYS A 54 1.84 12.82 7.13
N ALA A 55 0.80 12.01 6.96
CA ALA A 55 0.61 11.19 5.77
C ALA A 55 -0.11 11.94 4.66
N PHE A 56 -1.05 12.83 4.99
CA PHE A 56 -1.90 13.50 4.02
C PHE A 56 -1.88 15.03 4.16
N PRO A 57 -1.97 15.77 3.03
CA PRO A 57 -2.06 17.23 3.05
C PRO A 57 -3.42 17.73 3.58
N THR A 58 -4.47 16.91 3.50
CA THR A 58 -5.80 17.20 4.03
C THR A 58 -6.22 16.04 4.93
N PRO A 59 -5.71 16.01 6.18
CA PRO A 59 -5.93 14.88 7.09
C PRO A 59 -7.39 14.78 7.53
N TRP A 60 -7.85 13.56 7.76
CA TRP A 60 -9.12 13.30 8.43
C TRP A 60 -9.10 13.86 9.85
N SER A 61 -10.23 14.46 10.23
CA SER A 61 -10.45 14.90 11.61
C SER A 61 -10.71 13.70 12.54
N ARG A 62 -10.47 13.88 13.84
CA ARG A 62 -10.87 12.91 14.87
C ARG A 62 -12.33 12.46 14.73
N GLY A 63 -13.23 13.41 14.49
CA GLY A 63 -14.66 13.12 14.37
C GLY A 63 -15.00 12.22 13.17
N LEU A 64 -14.21 12.26 12.08
CA LEU A 64 -14.37 11.31 10.98
C LEU A 64 -13.98 9.90 11.41
N PHE A 65 -12.82 9.72 12.07
CA PHE A 65 -12.44 8.41 12.60
C PHE A 65 -13.46 7.87 13.60
N GLU A 66 -13.92 8.70 14.54
CA GLU A 66 -14.94 8.30 15.52
C GLU A 66 -16.26 7.90 14.85
N LYS A 67 -16.65 8.59 13.78
CA LYS A 67 -17.82 8.24 12.99
C LYS A 67 -17.63 6.90 12.27
N GLU A 68 -16.48 6.67 11.66
CA GLU A 68 -16.20 5.39 10.99
C GLU A 68 -16.17 4.23 12.01
N LEU A 69 -15.54 4.41 13.18
CA LEU A 69 -15.57 3.42 14.26
C LEU A 69 -16.99 3.12 14.78
N ALA A 70 -17.93 4.06 14.64
CA ALA A 70 -19.33 3.87 15.01
C ALA A 70 -20.21 3.32 13.87
N THR A 71 -19.68 3.21 12.64
CA THR A 71 -20.44 2.81 11.47
C THR A 71 -20.48 1.28 11.35
N PRO A 72 -21.65 0.61 11.34
CA PRO A 72 -21.75 -0.85 11.47
C PRO A 72 -21.04 -1.67 10.38
N PHE A 73 -20.96 -1.14 9.17
CA PHE A 73 -20.31 -1.77 8.01
C PHE A 73 -18.88 -1.25 7.78
N ALA A 74 -18.42 -0.30 8.59
CA ALA A 74 -17.04 0.14 8.56
C ALA A 74 -16.18 -0.82 9.38
N ARG A 75 -14.95 -1.00 8.91
CA ARG A 75 -13.91 -1.78 9.56
C ARG A 75 -12.65 -0.93 9.58
N SER A 76 -11.87 -1.07 10.64
CA SER A 76 -10.62 -0.34 10.80
C SER A 76 -9.62 -1.18 11.56
N TYR A 77 -8.40 -1.26 11.04
CA TYR A 77 -7.31 -2.01 11.65
C TYR A 77 -6.10 -1.09 11.87
N VAL A 78 -5.31 -1.42 12.88
CA VAL A 78 -4.00 -0.82 13.12
C VAL A 78 -2.93 -1.90 13.14
N ALA A 79 -1.74 -1.51 12.70
CA ALA A 79 -0.50 -2.27 12.83
C ALA A 79 0.27 -1.75 14.05
N ARG A 80 0.53 -2.61 15.03
CA ARG A 80 1.30 -2.27 16.24
C ARG A 80 2.65 -2.98 16.24
N GLU A 81 3.67 -2.32 16.75
CA GLU A 81 4.95 -2.99 17.05
C GLU A 81 4.74 -4.00 18.18
N THR A 82 5.32 -5.20 18.08
CA THR A 82 5.22 -6.21 19.14
C THR A 82 6.58 -6.49 19.80
N PRO A 83 6.62 -6.63 21.15
CA PRO A 83 5.50 -6.57 22.09
C PRO A 83 5.09 -5.15 22.53
N GLY A 84 3.77 -4.89 22.57
CA GLY A 84 3.15 -3.76 23.28
C GLY A 84 3.49 -2.36 22.77
N GLY A 85 3.92 -2.24 21.52
CA GLY A 85 4.46 -1.00 20.97
C GLY A 85 3.44 -0.12 20.27
N SER A 86 3.95 1.01 19.78
CA SER A 86 3.18 2.08 19.12
C SER A 86 2.49 1.63 17.83
N VAL A 87 1.45 2.37 17.44
CA VAL A 87 0.82 2.24 16.13
C VAL A 87 1.82 2.67 15.05
N LEU A 88 2.09 1.77 14.10
CA LEU A 88 2.99 1.98 12.97
C LEU A 88 2.25 2.31 11.69
N GLY A 89 0.95 2.02 11.62
CA GLY A 89 0.09 2.26 10.47
C GLY A 89 -1.32 1.84 10.75
N TYR A 90 -2.25 2.21 9.87
CA TYR A 90 -3.65 1.91 10.02
C TYR A 90 -4.36 1.85 8.66
N THR A 91 -5.55 1.26 8.64
CA THR A 91 -6.47 1.25 7.51
C THR A 91 -7.92 1.43 7.97
N CYS A 92 -8.73 2.08 7.14
CA CYS A 92 -10.18 2.25 7.29
C CYS A 92 -10.86 1.89 5.98
N PHE A 93 -11.88 1.04 6.03
CA PHE A 93 -12.62 0.61 4.85
C PHE A 93 -14.07 0.28 5.19
N TRP A 94 -14.93 0.29 4.19
CA TRP A 94 -16.28 -0.27 4.31
C TRP A 94 -16.31 -1.67 3.72
N LEU A 95 -17.05 -2.58 4.35
CA LEU A 95 -17.39 -3.89 3.80
C LEU A 95 -18.90 -3.93 3.62
N VAL A 96 -19.35 -3.87 2.36
CA VAL A 96 -20.76 -3.86 2.00
C VAL A 96 -21.00 -4.99 1.00
N ASP A 97 -21.82 -5.95 1.40
CA ASP A 97 -22.05 -7.19 0.66
C ASP A 97 -20.73 -7.91 0.38
N LEU A 98 -20.29 -7.98 -0.88
CA LEU A 98 -19.03 -8.61 -1.29
C LEU A 98 -17.97 -7.61 -1.75
N GLU A 99 -18.16 -6.32 -1.47
CA GLU A 99 -17.24 -5.25 -1.88
C GLU A 99 -16.56 -4.58 -0.67
N ALA A 100 -15.23 -4.49 -0.74
CA ALA A 100 -14.43 -3.71 0.19
C ALA A 100 -14.06 -2.35 -0.43
N HIS A 101 -14.51 -1.26 0.18
CA HIS A 101 -14.22 0.11 -0.25
C HIS A 101 -13.14 0.69 0.67
N LEU A 102 -11.90 0.70 0.20
CA LEU A 102 -10.77 1.25 0.95
C LEU A 102 -10.87 2.78 1.00
N LEU A 103 -11.00 3.33 2.20
CA LEU A 103 -11.17 4.77 2.41
C LEU A 103 -9.87 5.47 2.77
N ASN A 104 -9.11 4.87 3.70
CA ASN A 104 -7.87 5.44 4.18
C ASN A 104 -6.87 4.33 4.55
N LEU A 105 -5.60 4.55 4.24
CA LEU A 105 -4.50 3.64 4.54
C LEU A 105 -3.22 4.48 4.66
N ALA A 106 -2.59 4.42 5.82
CA ALA A 106 -1.32 5.10 6.04
C ALA A 106 -0.37 4.31 6.93
N VAL A 107 0.91 4.49 6.66
CA VAL A 107 2.01 3.96 7.46
C VAL A 107 2.88 5.11 7.90
N HIS A 108 3.31 5.08 9.16
CA HIS A 108 4.24 6.03 9.76
C HIS A 108 5.47 6.19 8.85
N SER A 109 5.87 7.43 8.58
CA SER A 109 6.85 7.75 7.53
C SER A 109 8.18 6.99 7.68
N LEU A 110 8.68 6.86 8.90
CA LEU A 110 9.93 6.13 9.23
C LEU A 110 9.82 4.60 9.12
N ARG A 111 8.61 4.05 8.92
CA ARG A 111 8.34 2.62 8.88
C ARG A 111 7.81 2.14 7.51
N ARG A 112 7.76 3.04 6.52
CA ARG A 112 7.40 2.73 5.13
C ARG A 112 8.45 1.83 4.47
N ASN A 113 8.08 1.19 3.36
CA ASN A 113 8.91 0.21 2.63
C ASN A 113 9.37 -0.99 3.48
N GLY A 114 8.69 -1.27 4.59
CA GLY A 114 8.95 -2.41 5.48
C GLY A 114 7.86 -3.48 5.51
N GLY A 115 6.94 -3.48 4.53
CA GLY A 115 5.86 -4.49 4.42
C GLY A 115 4.57 -4.18 5.21
N ILE A 116 4.56 -3.18 6.09
CA ILE A 116 3.39 -2.89 6.96
C ILE A 116 2.11 -2.58 6.16
N GLY A 117 2.21 -1.80 5.09
CA GLY A 117 1.06 -1.50 4.23
C GLY A 117 0.49 -2.74 3.54
N THR A 118 1.37 -3.69 3.19
CA THR A 118 0.96 -4.99 2.63
C THR A 118 0.21 -5.81 3.66
N LEU A 119 0.73 -5.93 4.90
CA LEU A 119 0.06 -6.65 5.98
C LEU A 119 -1.33 -6.06 6.31
N LEU A 120 -1.46 -4.73 6.30
CA LEU A 120 -2.75 -4.08 6.49
C LEU A 120 -3.73 -4.40 5.36
N LEU A 121 -3.29 -4.43 4.11
CA LEU A 121 -4.12 -4.77 2.96
C LEU A 121 -4.48 -6.26 2.92
N GLU A 122 -3.56 -7.15 3.27
CA GLU A 122 -3.83 -8.59 3.41
C GLU A 122 -4.94 -8.81 4.43
N ARG A 123 -4.87 -8.14 5.59
CA ARG A 123 -5.96 -8.20 6.58
C ARG A 123 -7.30 -7.72 6.02
N VAL A 124 -7.33 -6.67 5.19
CA VAL A 124 -8.56 -6.20 4.53
C VAL A 124 -9.14 -7.29 3.64
N ILE A 125 -8.29 -7.97 2.85
CA ILE A 125 -8.71 -9.05 1.93
C ILE A 125 -9.20 -10.29 2.68
N GLU A 126 -8.56 -10.62 3.81
CA GLU A 126 -8.95 -11.72 4.68
C GLU A 126 -10.28 -11.47 5.41
N THR A 127 -10.71 -10.21 5.51
CA THR A 127 -11.97 -9.84 6.16
C THR A 127 -13.14 -10.20 5.24
N SER A 128 -13.76 -11.36 5.51
CA SER A 128 -14.95 -11.89 4.80
C SER A 128 -16.18 -11.90 5.69
#